data_AF-A0A168QQ88-F1
#
_entry.id   AF-A0A168QQ88-F1
#
_cell.length_a   1.000
_cell.length_b   1.000
_cell.length_c   1.000
_cell.angle_alpha   90.00
_cell.angle_beta   90.00
_cell.angle_gamma   90.00
#
_symmetry.space_group_name_H-M   'P 1'
#
loop_
_entity.id
_entity.type
_entity.pdbx_description
1 polymer ?
#
loop_
_entity_poly.entity_id
_entity_poly.type
_entity_poly.pdbx_seq_one_letter_code
_entity_poly.pdbx_strand_id
1 'polypeptide(L)'
;MPARQVFLDIAIGDTTKHAQETERYNKARQWVKQWATTYGLATDDLDCLEEQDRETVRDILSSDPTAQQENWLVDTPTPLGGGRLVFDLNDASCPKACDNFYALCQGGKIGKASKKTLHYKSTHLFRLVPNFMVQGGDITRDDGLGGDSIYNGKFNDEKAGLMKFTKTGQLAMANSGKNTNTSQFFITLKDRDDNTKAFDKIGGKYVIFGQLASGSQVLNEINSIPVTNETPSIDITIVECGVVIMTIGKPQVNHDIIAIAAALGDTHGIGYQQDLPWSIPGDWEWFQRITTKPYKNQQQQELISTDIIDNLITTSEPYNFEKDSDWHNIVIMGRLSWESIPMQQRPHHNRYNIVVSTQKTYNVHAVETWEHATVVNSIQDAMTLALQLKKTQGRIFVLGGEQIYRQLIDPGMPHQCTHILLTHIHYPGTNDNDDKIECDTFFPSIDPARFRTASHQELQHFVEETVPAGLQHHEPFHYEFRLYVRH
;
A
#
# COMPACT_ATOMS: atom_id res chain seq x y z
N MET A 1 11.55 25.40 -2.58
CA MET A 1 10.95 24.31 -3.38
C MET A 1 10.95 23.06 -2.52
N PRO A 2 9.90 22.23 -2.54
CA PRO A 2 9.94 20.94 -1.84
C PRO A 2 11.11 20.11 -2.37
N ALA A 3 11.80 19.39 -1.48
CA ALA A 3 12.90 18.52 -1.86
C ALA A 3 12.41 17.44 -2.84
N ARG A 4 13.15 17.18 -3.92
CA ARG A 4 12.83 16.04 -4.79
C ARG A 4 13.03 14.76 -4.00
N GLN A 5 12.05 13.87 -4.06
CA GLN A 5 12.15 12.53 -3.49
C GLN A 5 12.34 11.50 -4.59
N VAL A 6 13.12 10.48 -4.26
CA VAL A 6 13.41 9.33 -5.12
C VAL A 6 13.31 8.05 -4.30
N PHE A 7 13.02 6.93 -4.93
CA PHE A 7 12.95 5.64 -4.27
C PHE A 7 13.84 4.59 -4.95
N LEU A 8 14.31 3.65 -4.15
CA LEU A 8 14.96 2.41 -4.58
C LEU A 8 14.22 1.24 -3.92
N ASP A 9 13.68 0.32 -4.71
CA ASP A 9 13.15 -0.94 -4.22
C ASP A 9 14.26 -1.98 -4.22
N ILE A 10 14.55 -2.48 -3.04
CA ILE A 10 15.65 -3.42 -2.79
C ILE A 10 15.07 -4.81 -2.62
N ALA A 11 15.66 -5.80 -3.31
CA ALA A 11 15.48 -7.21 -3.01
C ALA A 11 16.79 -7.80 -2.46
N ILE A 12 16.68 -8.62 -1.42
CA ILE A 12 17.81 -9.32 -0.79
C ILE A 12 17.62 -10.81 -1.06
N GLY A 13 18.54 -11.39 -1.83
CA GLY A 13 18.51 -12.80 -2.26
C GLY A 13 18.63 -12.97 -3.77
N ASP A 14 18.58 -14.22 -4.22
CA ASP A 14 18.66 -14.56 -5.64
C ASP A 14 17.35 -14.24 -6.35
N THR A 15 17.29 -13.05 -6.96
CA THR A 15 16.11 -12.57 -7.69
C THR A 15 15.75 -13.43 -8.89
N THR A 16 16.75 -14.04 -9.54
CA THR A 16 16.55 -14.87 -10.73
C THR A 16 15.92 -16.20 -10.35
N LYS A 17 16.49 -16.87 -9.34
CA LYS A 17 15.93 -18.11 -8.79
C LYS A 17 14.52 -17.86 -8.25
N HIS A 18 14.31 -16.81 -7.47
CA HIS A 18 12.98 -16.49 -6.93
C HIS A 18 11.94 -16.24 -8.04
N ALA A 19 12.31 -15.52 -9.11
CA ALA A 19 11.42 -15.31 -10.25
C ALA A 19 11.06 -16.63 -10.95
N GLN A 20 12.03 -17.52 -11.16
CA GLN A 20 11.81 -18.85 -11.74
C GLN A 20 10.91 -19.72 -10.85
N GLU A 21 11.15 -19.74 -9.54
CA GLU A 21 10.31 -20.45 -8.57
C GLU A 21 8.88 -19.89 -8.54
N THR A 22 8.75 -18.57 -8.60
CA THR A 22 7.44 -17.88 -8.68
C THR A 22 6.68 -18.22 -9.96
N GLU A 23 7.36 -18.29 -11.11
CA GLU A 23 6.74 -18.72 -12.36
C GLU A 23 6.25 -20.17 -12.26
N ARG A 24 7.09 -21.08 -11.76
CA ARG A 24 6.75 -22.50 -11.55
C ARG A 24 5.58 -22.67 -10.58
N TYR A 25 5.53 -21.85 -9.54
CA TYR A 25 4.42 -21.80 -8.59
C TYR A 25 3.13 -21.30 -9.24
N ASN A 26 3.19 -20.21 -10.00
CA ASN A 26 2.02 -19.64 -10.68
C ASN A 26 1.39 -20.59 -11.70
N LYS A 27 2.20 -21.44 -12.35
CA LYS A 27 1.68 -22.49 -13.23
C LYS A 27 0.90 -23.55 -12.47
N ALA A 28 1.40 -23.99 -11.31
CA ALA A 28 0.64 -24.88 -10.41
C ALA A 28 -0.66 -24.21 -9.92
N ARG A 29 -0.61 -22.91 -9.56
CA ARG A 29 -1.82 -22.15 -9.19
C ARG A 29 -2.87 -22.15 -10.30
N GLN A 30 -2.46 -21.91 -11.54
CA GLN A 30 -3.38 -21.91 -12.69
C GLN A 30 -3.97 -23.29 -12.93
N TRP A 31 -3.17 -24.34 -12.75
CA TRP A 31 -3.65 -25.72 -12.84
C TRP A 31 -4.70 -26.01 -11.76
N VAL A 32 -4.42 -25.68 -10.49
CA VAL A 32 -5.39 -25.85 -9.37
C VAL A 32 -6.68 -25.10 -9.68
N LYS A 33 -6.56 -23.85 -10.14
CA LYS A 33 -7.72 -23.03 -10.52
C LYS A 33 -8.60 -23.67 -11.59
N GLN A 34 -7.97 -24.37 -12.53
CA GLN A 34 -8.69 -25.03 -13.62
C GLN A 34 -9.31 -26.37 -13.19
N TRP A 35 -8.64 -27.12 -12.32
CA TRP A 35 -8.95 -28.53 -12.08
C TRP A 35 -9.44 -28.86 -10.66
N ALA A 36 -9.53 -27.88 -9.77
CA ALA A 36 -9.95 -28.08 -8.37
C ALA A 36 -11.28 -28.84 -8.25
N THR A 37 -12.32 -28.43 -8.99
CA THR A 37 -13.62 -29.13 -8.98
C THR A 37 -13.51 -30.56 -9.49
N THR A 38 -12.66 -30.80 -10.50
CA THR A 38 -12.49 -32.14 -11.10
C THR A 38 -11.88 -33.13 -10.13
N TYR A 39 -10.93 -32.67 -9.31
CA TYR A 39 -10.24 -33.51 -8.32
C TYR A 39 -10.84 -33.40 -6.91
N GLY A 40 -11.94 -32.65 -6.74
CA GLY A 40 -12.64 -32.52 -5.47
C GLY A 40 -11.85 -31.73 -4.41
N LEU A 41 -10.98 -30.81 -4.83
CA LEU A 41 -10.25 -29.93 -3.91
C LEU A 41 -11.21 -28.94 -3.24
N ALA A 42 -10.93 -28.56 -1.99
CA ALA A 42 -11.79 -27.67 -1.21
C ALA A 42 -11.90 -26.25 -1.78
N THR A 43 -10.91 -25.80 -2.56
CA THR A 43 -10.87 -24.47 -3.19
C THR A 43 -10.06 -24.49 -4.48
N ASP A 44 -10.32 -23.53 -5.37
CA ASP A 44 -9.61 -23.31 -6.63
C ASP A 44 -8.38 -22.38 -6.47
N ASP A 45 -8.09 -21.95 -5.25
CA ASP A 45 -6.91 -21.17 -4.92
C ASP A 45 -5.87 -22.01 -4.19
N LEU A 46 -4.75 -22.28 -4.86
CA LEU A 46 -3.61 -23.00 -4.30
C LEU A 46 -3.08 -22.34 -3.01
N ASP A 47 -3.19 -21.02 -2.84
CA ASP A 47 -2.76 -20.34 -1.61
C ASP A 47 -3.64 -20.73 -0.40
N CYS A 48 -4.90 -21.09 -0.66
CA CYS A 48 -5.91 -21.41 0.36
C CYS A 48 -6.09 -22.91 0.62
N LEU A 49 -5.34 -23.78 -0.08
CA LEU A 49 -5.41 -25.22 0.16
C LEU A 49 -4.82 -25.60 1.52
N GLU A 50 -5.52 -26.47 2.23
CA GLU A 50 -5.01 -27.16 3.41
C GLU A 50 -3.95 -28.21 3.02
N GLU A 51 -3.16 -28.68 3.99
CA GLU A 51 -2.02 -29.56 3.69
C GLU A 51 -2.42 -30.87 3.00
N GLN A 52 -3.58 -31.44 3.36
CA GLN A 52 -4.09 -32.65 2.73
C GLN A 52 -4.38 -32.47 1.23
N ASP A 53 -5.01 -31.35 0.86
CA ASP A 53 -5.26 -31.03 -0.54
C ASP A 53 -3.97 -30.65 -1.27
N ARG A 54 -3.02 -30.01 -0.57
CA ARG A 54 -1.69 -29.74 -1.14
C ARG A 54 -0.92 -31.03 -1.43
N GLU A 55 -0.95 -32.02 -0.55
CA GLU A 55 -0.38 -33.35 -0.80
C GLU A 55 -1.04 -34.01 -2.01
N THR A 56 -2.38 -33.94 -2.09
CA THR A 56 -3.12 -34.45 -3.26
C THR A 56 -2.68 -33.77 -4.56
N VAL A 57 -2.50 -32.44 -4.55
CA VAL A 57 -1.97 -31.70 -5.70
C VAL A 57 -0.53 -32.10 -6.03
N ARG A 58 0.35 -32.28 -5.02
CA ARG A 58 1.73 -32.77 -5.24
C ARG A 58 1.71 -34.14 -5.91
N ASP A 59 0.87 -35.06 -5.45
CA ASP A 59 0.75 -36.40 -6.03
C ASP A 59 0.25 -36.36 -7.48
N ILE A 60 -0.78 -35.55 -7.77
CA ILE A 60 -1.30 -35.41 -9.13
C ILE A 60 -0.23 -34.81 -10.07
N LEU A 61 0.38 -33.70 -9.66
CA LEU A 61 1.40 -33.02 -10.47
C LEU A 61 2.67 -33.87 -10.62
N SER A 62 2.97 -34.76 -9.68
CA SER A 62 4.05 -35.73 -9.80
C SER A 62 3.85 -36.71 -10.95
N SER A 63 2.60 -36.89 -11.43
CA SER A 63 2.25 -37.76 -12.56
C SER A 63 1.90 -37.00 -13.83
N ASP A 64 1.83 -35.66 -13.79
CA ASP A 64 1.53 -34.82 -14.95
C ASP A 64 2.81 -34.56 -15.79
N PRO A 65 2.84 -34.95 -17.08
CA PRO A 65 4.04 -34.82 -17.90
C PRO A 65 4.53 -33.38 -18.09
N THR A 66 3.61 -32.41 -18.16
CA THR A 66 3.95 -30.99 -18.33
C THR A 66 4.48 -30.42 -17.03
N ALA A 67 3.85 -30.73 -15.90
CA ALA A 67 4.29 -30.30 -14.58
C ALA A 67 5.68 -30.85 -14.23
N GLN A 68 5.98 -32.10 -14.61
CA GLN A 68 7.32 -32.67 -14.46
C GLN A 68 8.36 -31.98 -15.34
N GLN A 69 8.06 -31.79 -16.63
CA GLN A 69 8.99 -31.16 -17.57
C GLN A 69 9.34 -29.73 -17.16
N GLU A 70 8.35 -28.98 -16.69
CA GLU A 70 8.51 -27.59 -16.25
C GLU A 70 8.79 -27.45 -14.75
N ASN A 71 8.88 -28.58 -14.03
CA ASN A 71 9.19 -28.69 -12.62
C ASN A 71 8.28 -27.82 -11.73
N TRP A 72 6.96 -27.84 -11.88
CA TRP A 72 6.07 -26.93 -11.13
C TRP A 72 6.22 -27.04 -9.59
N LEU A 73 5.89 -25.95 -8.88
CA LEU A 73 6.01 -25.87 -7.42
C LEU A 73 4.63 -25.75 -6.78
N VAL A 74 4.37 -26.55 -5.74
CA VAL A 74 3.14 -26.50 -4.93
C VAL A 74 3.34 -25.65 -3.68
N ASP A 75 4.57 -25.60 -3.18
CA ASP A 75 4.94 -24.77 -2.04
C ASP A 75 5.22 -23.35 -2.48
N THR A 76 4.71 -22.39 -1.71
CA THR A 76 4.93 -20.97 -1.98
C THR A 76 6.42 -20.66 -1.90
N PRO A 77 7.01 -20.03 -2.94
CA PRO A 77 8.40 -19.63 -2.90
C PRO A 77 8.66 -18.72 -1.71
N THR A 78 9.78 -18.91 -1.03
CA THR A 78 10.17 -18.05 0.09
C THR A 78 10.29 -16.60 -0.40
N PRO A 79 9.59 -15.64 0.24
CA PRO A 79 9.71 -14.24 -0.13
C PRO A 79 11.15 -13.74 -0.03
N LEU A 80 11.57 -12.89 -0.97
CA LEU A 80 12.84 -12.18 -0.84
C LEU A 80 12.75 -11.15 0.29
N GLY A 81 13.88 -10.93 0.96
CA GLY A 81 14.03 -9.83 1.91
C GLY A 81 14.11 -8.47 1.22
N GLY A 82 14.20 -7.39 2.00
CA GLY A 82 14.34 -6.03 1.49
C GLY A 82 13.05 -5.20 1.53
N GLY A 83 12.92 -4.26 0.60
CA GLY A 83 11.81 -3.30 0.56
C GLY A 83 12.21 -1.94 -0.02
N ARG A 84 11.35 -0.94 0.15
CA ARG A 84 11.54 0.40 -0.43
C ARG A 84 12.36 1.31 0.49
N LEU A 85 13.39 1.92 -0.07
CA LEU A 85 14.12 3.06 0.48
C LEU A 85 13.66 4.34 -0.23
N VAL A 86 13.26 5.37 0.53
CA VAL A 86 12.93 6.70 -0.02
C VAL A 86 13.95 7.71 0.48
N PHE A 87 14.46 8.56 -0.41
CA PHE A 87 15.45 9.59 -0.10
C PHE A 87 14.95 10.99 -0.45
N ASP A 88 15.14 11.92 0.47
CA ASP A 88 15.07 13.36 0.21
C ASP A 88 16.40 13.83 -0.40
N LEU A 89 16.34 14.51 -1.54
CA LEU A 89 17.50 15.09 -2.21
C LEU A 89 17.73 16.55 -1.80
N ASN A 90 18.98 16.92 -1.55
CA ASN A 90 19.38 18.28 -1.17
C ASN A 90 19.70 19.12 -2.41
N ASP A 91 18.68 19.37 -3.23
CA ASP A 91 18.78 20.11 -4.49
C ASP A 91 19.39 21.50 -4.34
N ALA A 92 19.13 22.16 -3.22
CA ALA A 92 19.62 23.51 -2.95
C ALA A 92 21.15 23.56 -2.76
N SER A 93 21.73 22.50 -2.19
CA SER A 93 23.17 22.46 -1.87
C SER A 93 23.98 21.71 -2.91
N CYS A 94 23.40 20.65 -3.49
CA CYS A 94 24.10 19.70 -4.37
C CYS A 94 23.30 19.43 -5.67
N PRO A 95 22.94 20.45 -6.45
CA PRO A 95 22.07 20.30 -7.62
C PRO A 95 22.58 19.29 -8.65
N LYS A 96 23.89 19.21 -8.91
CA LYS A 96 24.44 18.28 -9.91
C LYS A 96 24.38 16.83 -9.44
N ALA A 97 24.76 16.58 -8.19
CA ALA A 97 24.66 15.23 -7.62
C ALA A 97 23.19 14.78 -7.57
N CYS A 98 22.28 15.67 -7.16
CA CYS A 98 20.85 15.38 -7.11
C CYS A 98 20.26 15.14 -8.51
N ASP A 99 20.55 15.99 -9.50
CA ASP A 99 20.09 15.81 -10.88
C ASP A 99 20.57 14.50 -11.49
N ASN A 100 21.83 14.15 -11.24
CA ASN A 100 22.40 12.91 -11.72
C ASN A 100 21.69 11.69 -11.10
N PHE A 101 21.60 11.65 -9.76
CA PHE A 101 20.95 10.55 -9.07
C PHE A 101 19.46 10.44 -9.44
N TYR A 102 18.74 11.56 -9.46
CA TYR A 102 17.34 11.64 -9.86
C TYR A 102 17.10 11.08 -11.28
N ALA A 103 17.91 11.50 -12.25
CA ALA A 103 17.78 11.03 -13.62
C ALA A 103 18.14 9.54 -13.77
N LEU A 104 19.08 9.03 -12.97
CA LEU A 104 19.44 7.61 -12.91
C LEU A 104 18.39 6.77 -12.18
N CYS A 105 17.60 7.34 -11.27
CA CYS A 105 16.39 6.69 -10.74
C CYS A 105 15.26 6.69 -11.77
N GLN A 106 15.08 7.77 -12.54
CA GLN A 106 14.03 7.87 -13.56
C GLN A 106 14.31 6.99 -14.79
N GLY A 107 15.57 6.82 -15.16
CA GLY A 107 15.97 6.05 -16.35
C GLY A 107 15.67 6.75 -17.68
N GLY A 108 15.69 5.98 -18.76
CA GLY A 108 15.27 6.41 -20.10
C GLY A 108 16.31 7.16 -20.94
N LYS A 109 17.53 7.39 -20.43
CA LYS A 109 18.64 8.00 -21.18
C LYS A 109 19.72 6.96 -21.50
N ILE A 110 20.46 7.19 -22.58
CA ILE A 110 21.66 6.41 -22.93
C ILE A 110 22.89 7.27 -22.69
N GLY A 111 23.87 6.72 -21.96
CA GLY A 111 25.13 7.37 -21.66
C GLY A 111 25.97 7.53 -22.91
N LYS A 112 26.44 8.75 -23.21
CA LYS A 112 27.26 8.96 -24.42
C LYS A 112 28.63 8.31 -24.30
N ALA A 113 29.19 8.27 -23.09
CA ALA A 113 30.51 7.70 -22.80
C ALA A 113 30.45 6.17 -22.75
N SER A 114 29.51 5.61 -21.96
CA SER A 114 29.38 4.16 -21.78
C SER A 114 28.61 3.43 -22.89
N LYS A 115 27.74 4.13 -23.63
CA LYS A 115 26.71 3.53 -24.52
C LYS A 115 25.73 2.60 -23.81
N LYS A 116 25.64 2.69 -22.47
CA LYS A 116 24.72 1.92 -21.63
C LYS A 116 23.52 2.76 -21.23
N THR A 117 22.44 2.08 -20.82
CA THR A 117 21.27 2.75 -20.23
C THR A 117 21.68 3.39 -18.90
N LEU A 118 21.33 4.66 -18.72
CA LEU A 118 21.56 5.39 -17.49
C LEU A 118 20.39 5.14 -16.53
N HIS A 119 20.43 4.02 -15.80
CA HIS A 119 19.36 3.61 -14.90
C HIS A 119 19.88 2.71 -13.76
N TYR A 120 19.39 2.90 -12.53
CA TYR A 120 19.79 2.07 -11.38
C TYR A 120 19.05 0.74 -11.28
N LYS A 121 17.88 0.60 -11.93
CA LYS A 121 17.14 -0.66 -11.96
C LYS A 121 18.02 -1.80 -12.46
N SER A 122 17.93 -2.93 -11.77
CA SER A 122 18.70 -4.15 -12.01
C SER A 122 20.20 -4.04 -11.76
N THR A 123 20.65 -3.07 -10.95
CA THR A 123 22.04 -2.99 -10.48
C THR A 123 22.17 -3.46 -9.03
N HIS A 124 23.37 -3.87 -8.63
CA HIS A 124 23.64 -4.40 -7.30
C HIS A 124 24.26 -3.36 -6.35
N LEU A 125 23.98 -3.53 -5.07
CA LEU A 125 24.78 -2.96 -3.99
C LEU A 125 25.97 -3.88 -3.72
N PHE A 126 26.99 -3.77 -4.57
CA PHE A 126 28.12 -4.71 -4.66
C PHE A 126 29.12 -4.63 -3.49
N ARG A 127 29.02 -3.63 -2.61
CA ARG A 127 29.93 -3.47 -1.48
C ARG A 127 29.19 -3.11 -0.20
N LEU A 128 29.46 -3.84 0.87
CA LEU A 128 28.87 -3.67 2.18
C LEU A 128 29.98 -3.69 3.24
N VAL A 129 30.05 -2.62 4.04
CA VAL A 129 30.85 -2.58 5.26
C VAL A 129 29.89 -2.40 6.44
N PRO A 130 29.63 -3.47 7.21
CA PRO A 130 28.66 -3.42 8.31
C PRO A 130 28.99 -2.31 9.29
N ASN A 131 27.95 -1.66 9.80
CA ASN A 131 28.00 -0.52 10.72
C ASN A 131 28.73 0.70 10.16
N PHE A 132 28.83 0.81 8.84
CA PHE A 132 29.46 1.94 8.17
C PHE A 132 28.68 2.36 6.93
N MET A 133 28.69 1.57 5.85
CA MET A 133 28.06 1.93 4.60
C MET A 133 27.79 0.74 3.67
N VAL A 134 26.80 0.91 2.80
CA VAL A 134 26.56 0.06 1.64
C VAL A 134 26.72 0.92 0.37
N GLN A 135 27.37 0.38 -0.65
CA GLN A 135 27.72 1.06 -1.89
C GLN A 135 27.18 0.30 -3.10
N GLY A 136 26.70 1.05 -4.09
CA GLY A 136 26.20 0.54 -5.35
C GLY A 136 26.25 1.59 -6.46
N GLY A 137 25.42 1.40 -7.49
CA GLY A 137 25.23 2.38 -8.56
C GLY A 137 26.27 2.29 -9.69
N ASP A 138 26.92 1.15 -9.89
CA ASP A 138 27.68 0.90 -11.12
C ASP A 138 26.74 0.43 -12.24
N ILE A 139 26.15 1.41 -12.93
CA ILE A 139 25.19 1.18 -14.02
C ILE A 139 25.83 0.66 -15.33
N THR A 140 27.15 0.48 -15.37
CA THR A 140 27.85 0.18 -16.63
C THR A 140 28.43 -1.22 -16.68
N ARG A 141 28.97 -1.69 -15.55
CA ARG A 141 29.63 -3.00 -15.41
C ARG A 141 29.04 -3.84 -14.29
N ASP A 142 28.40 -3.18 -13.32
CA ASP A 142 27.76 -3.82 -12.17
C ASP A 142 28.75 -4.66 -11.32
N ASP A 143 30.04 -4.28 -11.35
CA ASP A 143 31.14 -4.93 -10.63
C ASP A 143 31.91 -3.94 -9.72
N GLY A 144 31.46 -2.69 -9.65
CA GLY A 144 32.04 -1.61 -8.87
C GLY A 144 33.22 -0.90 -9.52
N LEU A 145 33.64 -1.31 -10.72
CA LEU A 145 34.74 -0.69 -11.47
C LEU A 145 34.27 0.32 -12.52
N GLY A 146 32.96 0.42 -12.73
CA GLY A 146 32.35 1.27 -13.75
C GLY A 146 31.69 2.53 -13.22
N GLY A 147 30.82 3.09 -14.05
CA GLY A 147 29.99 4.24 -13.74
C GLY A 147 30.02 5.27 -14.85
N ASP A 148 28.85 5.78 -15.21
CA ASP A 148 28.65 6.92 -16.08
C ASP A 148 27.74 7.94 -15.38
N SER A 149 27.59 9.14 -15.93
CA SER A 149 26.65 10.15 -15.42
C SER A 149 25.84 10.73 -16.56
N ILE A 150 24.81 11.49 -16.21
CA ILE A 150 24.06 12.29 -17.19
C ILE A 150 24.91 13.39 -17.84
N TYR A 151 26.13 13.63 -17.35
CA TYR A 151 27.07 14.63 -17.83
C TYR A 151 28.17 14.03 -18.73
N ASN A 152 28.05 12.77 -19.15
CA ASN A 152 29.01 12.04 -20.00
C ASN A 152 30.34 11.76 -19.29
N GLY A 153 30.31 10.88 -18.28
CA GLY A 153 31.47 10.50 -17.48
C GLY A 153 31.50 11.17 -16.11
N LYS A 154 32.65 11.74 -15.73
CA LYS A 154 32.89 12.28 -14.39
C LYS A 154 32.40 13.72 -14.23
N PHE A 155 31.95 14.10 -13.02
CA PHE A 155 31.62 15.48 -12.67
C PHE A 155 32.20 15.92 -11.31
N ASN A 156 32.29 17.25 -11.15
CA ASN A 156 32.97 17.90 -10.03
C ASN A 156 32.22 17.78 -8.69
N ASP A 157 32.96 17.91 -7.59
CA ASP A 157 32.41 17.93 -6.23
C ASP A 157 31.69 19.26 -5.95
N GLU A 158 30.54 19.18 -5.28
CA GLU A 158 29.80 20.34 -4.81
C GLU A 158 30.17 20.63 -3.36
N LYS A 159 30.90 21.73 -3.13
CA LYS A 159 31.52 22.04 -1.83
C LYS A 159 30.54 22.02 -0.66
N ALA A 160 29.29 22.42 -0.86
CA ALA A 160 28.27 22.43 0.17
C ALA A 160 27.93 21.02 0.70
N GLY A 161 28.11 19.97 -0.11
CA GLY A 161 27.93 18.58 0.30
C GLY A 161 29.17 17.95 0.93
N LEU A 162 30.35 18.59 0.91
CA LEU A 162 31.59 18.08 1.49
C LEU A 162 31.62 18.29 3.01
N MET A 163 30.65 17.66 3.69
CA MET A 163 30.45 17.75 5.14
C MET A 163 30.92 16.48 5.86
N LYS A 164 30.78 16.47 7.20
CA LYS A 164 30.97 15.26 8.00
C LYS A 164 29.70 14.42 7.95
N PHE A 165 29.89 13.10 7.83
CA PHE A 165 28.83 12.13 8.04
C PHE A 165 28.49 12.06 9.53
N THR A 166 27.20 12.03 9.86
CA THR A 166 26.68 12.10 11.23
C THR A 166 25.55 11.13 11.51
N LYS A 167 24.77 10.74 10.49
CA LYS A 167 23.54 9.95 10.66
C LYS A 167 23.50 8.78 9.71
N THR A 168 22.77 7.73 10.10
CA THR A 168 22.33 6.63 9.25
C THR A 168 21.46 7.15 8.12
N GLY A 169 21.54 6.52 6.96
CA GLY A 169 20.72 6.85 5.79
C GLY A 169 21.18 8.08 5.02
N GLN A 170 22.33 8.71 5.36
CA GLN A 170 22.92 9.74 4.51
C GLN A 170 23.39 9.15 3.18
N LEU A 171 22.97 9.76 2.09
CA LEU A 171 23.26 9.39 0.70
C LEU A 171 24.38 10.27 0.15
N ALA A 172 25.43 9.66 -0.39
CA ALA A 172 26.60 10.38 -0.89
C ALA A 172 27.17 9.77 -2.18
N MET A 173 27.77 10.64 -3.02
CA MET A 173 28.43 10.19 -4.25
C MET A 173 29.71 9.44 -3.92
N ALA A 174 29.88 8.25 -4.48
CA ALA A 174 31.16 7.58 -4.48
C ALA A 174 32.05 8.17 -5.60
N ASN A 175 33.35 8.29 -5.32
CA ASN A 175 34.32 8.82 -6.27
C ASN A 175 35.68 8.14 -6.08
N SER A 176 36.56 8.27 -7.09
CA SER A 176 37.94 7.75 -7.06
C SER A 176 38.96 8.85 -6.77
N GLY A 177 38.54 9.92 -6.10
CA GLY A 177 39.31 11.15 -5.91
C GLY A 177 38.47 12.40 -6.20
N LYS A 178 39.03 13.56 -5.84
CA LYS A 178 38.35 14.86 -5.99
C LYS A 178 37.83 15.05 -7.41
N ASN A 179 36.59 15.51 -7.53
CA ASN A 179 35.94 15.84 -8.79
C ASN A 179 35.79 14.66 -9.77
N THR A 180 35.57 13.44 -9.24
CA THR A 180 35.42 12.24 -10.07
C THR A 180 34.11 11.48 -9.84
N ASN A 181 33.05 12.21 -9.47
CA ASN A 181 31.73 11.61 -9.26
C ASN A 181 31.17 11.04 -10.58
N THR A 182 30.55 9.86 -10.53
CA THR A 182 29.88 9.22 -11.67
C THR A 182 28.45 8.83 -11.29
N SER A 183 28.06 7.56 -11.37
CA SER A 183 26.76 7.03 -10.92
C SER A 183 26.84 6.31 -9.59
N GLN A 184 28.05 5.92 -9.18
CA GLN A 184 28.20 5.18 -7.93
C GLN A 184 27.87 6.06 -6.72
N PHE A 185 27.20 5.47 -5.74
CA PHE A 185 26.80 6.12 -4.51
C PHE A 185 26.97 5.17 -3.33
N PHE A 186 26.95 5.70 -2.12
CA PHE A 186 26.84 4.91 -0.91
C PHE A 186 25.83 5.51 0.08
N ILE A 187 25.27 4.64 0.90
CA ILE A 187 24.34 4.95 1.97
C ILE A 187 25.01 4.56 3.29
N THR A 188 24.99 5.46 4.26
CA THR A 188 25.50 5.17 5.61
C THR A 188 24.56 4.27 6.39
N LEU A 189 25.10 3.31 7.13
CA LEU A 189 24.33 2.29 7.86
C LEU A 189 24.36 2.47 9.38
N LYS A 190 25.05 3.50 9.87
CA LYS A 190 25.16 3.78 11.30
C LYS A 190 25.34 5.27 11.55
N ASP A 191 24.80 5.73 12.67
CA ASP A 191 25.05 7.05 13.20
C ASP A 191 26.52 7.19 13.61
N ARG A 192 27.04 8.40 13.50
CA ARG A 192 28.38 8.69 13.99
C ARG A 192 28.37 8.66 15.51
N ASP A 193 29.14 7.75 16.09
CA ASP A 193 29.53 7.75 17.50
C ASP A 193 31.05 7.88 17.66
N ASP A 194 31.52 8.07 18.89
CA ASP A 194 32.96 8.22 19.20
C ASP A 194 33.80 6.98 18.83
N ASN A 195 33.15 5.83 18.64
CA ASN A 195 33.81 4.57 18.28
C ASN A 195 33.91 4.38 16.75
N THR A 196 33.18 5.15 15.96
CA THR A 196 33.08 4.98 14.51
C THR A 196 34.08 5.87 13.76
N LYS A 197 35.39 5.65 14.02
CA LYS A 197 36.53 6.39 13.42
C LYS A 197 36.59 6.32 11.88
N ALA A 198 35.88 5.37 11.26
CA ALA A 198 35.80 5.26 9.80
C ALA A 198 35.21 6.53 9.15
N PHE A 199 34.23 7.17 9.79
CA PHE A 199 33.62 8.40 9.29
C PHE A 199 34.59 9.59 9.23
N ASP A 200 35.61 9.63 10.11
CA ASP A 200 36.63 10.68 10.08
C ASP A 200 37.53 10.59 8.84
N LYS A 201 37.73 9.38 8.30
CA LYS A 201 38.54 9.17 7.10
C LYS A 201 37.85 9.69 5.83
N ILE A 202 36.52 9.74 5.82
CA ILE A 202 35.71 10.09 4.64
C ILE A 202 35.06 11.48 4.74
N GLY A 203 35.04 12.09 5.94
CA GLY A 203 34.49 13.43 6.16
C GLY A 203 35.13 14.48 5.24
N GLY A 204 34.30 15.26 4.55
CA GLY A 204 34.73 16.29 3.62
C GLY A 204 35.32 15.79 2.29
N LYS A 205 35.26 14.49 1.99
CA LYS A 205 35.79 13.90 0.75
C LYS A 205 34.72 13.49 -0.26
N TYR A 206 33.50 13.27 0.19
CA TYR A 206 32.39 12.80 -0.63
C TYR A 206 31.22 13.77 -0.51
N VAL A 207 30.54 14.01 -1.62
CA VAL A 207 29.39 14.93 -1.67
C VAL A 207 28.19 14.22 -1.06
N ILE A 208 27.78 14.63 0.14
CA ILE A 208 26.50 14.25 0.74
C ILE A 208 25.41 15.05 0.03
N PHE A 209 24.46 14.36 -0.58
CA PHE A 209 23.43 14.99 -1.40
C PHE A 209 22.01 14.53 -1.09
N GLY A 210 21.83 13.60 -0.14
CA GLY A 210 20.49 13.21 0.29
C GLY A 210 20.47 12.55 1.67
N GLN A 211 19.25 12.30 2.15
CA GLN A 211 18.98 11.65 3.43
C GLN A 211 17.80 10.70 3.27
N LEU A 212 17.88 9.53 3.89
CA LEU A 212 16.77 8.59 3.96
C LEU A 212 15.56 9.25 4.65
N ALA A 213 14.42 9.23 3.96
CA ALA A 213 13.12 9.68 4.45
C ALA A 213 12.29 8.51 5.01
N SER A 214 12.33 7.33 4.38
CA SER A 214 11.66 6.11 4.86
C SER A 214 12.38 4.84 4.40
N GLY A 215 12.12 3.72 5.08
CA GLY A 215 12.74 2.41 4.79
C GLY A 215 13.91 2.02 5.71
N SER A 216 13.97 2.57 6.93
CA SER A 216 15.06 2.28 7.88
C SER A 216 15.25 0.79 8.19
N GLN A 217 14.15 0.03 8.22
CA GLN A 217 14.16 -1.43 8.42
C GLN A 217 14.93 -2.16 7.32
N VAL A 218 14.87 -1.68 6.07
CA VAL A 218 15.61 -2.26 4.93
C VAL A 218 17.11 -2.03 5.10
N LEU A 219 17.52 -0.85 5.59
CA LEU A 219 18.93 -0.60 5.91
C LEU A 219 19.43 -1.50 7.05
N ASN A 220 18.60 -1.75 8.07
CA ASN A 220 18.97 -2.64 9.18
C ASN A 220 19.15 -4.10 8.70
N GLU A 221 18.28 -4.55 7.80
CA GLU A 221 18.39 -5.87 7.16
C GLU A 221 19.68 -5.97 6.34
N ILE A 222 19.93 -4.98 5.45
CA ILE A 222 21.18 -4.89 4.68
C ILE A 222 22.41 -4.92 5.60
N ASN A 223 22.38 -4.16 6.70
CA ASN A 223 23.50 -4.06 7.63
C ASN A 223 23.80 -5.38 8.38
N SER A 224 22.84 -6.30 8.42
CA SER A 224 22.95 -7.60 9.09
C SER A 224 23.43 -8.72 8.16
N ILE A 225 23.56 -8.46 6.85
CA ILE A 225 24.01 -9.46 5.87
C ILE A 225 25.47 -9.83 6.16
N PRO A 226 25.83 -11.13 6.17
CA PRO A 226 27.22 -11.55 6.30
C PRO A 226 28.09 -11.03 5.14
N VAL A 227 29.34 -10.67 5.43
CA VAL A 227 30.23 -10.01 4.46
C VAL A 227 31.56 -10.76 4.37
N THR A 228 32.05 -10.94 3.14
CA THR A 228 33.40 -11.43 2.86
C THR A 228 34.13 -10.41 2.00
N ASN A 229 35.27 -9.88 2.47
CA ASN A 229 36.07 -8.87 1.76
C ASN A 229 35.25 -7.63 1.31
N GLU A 230 34.37 -7.13 2.18
CA GLU A 230 33.43 -6.04 1.87
C GLU A 230 32.40 -6.36 0.77
N THR A 231 32.31 -7.60 0.30
CA THR A 231 31.26 -8.08 -0.60
C THR A 231 30.18 -8.79 0.23
N PRO A 232 28.89 -8.46 0.07
CA PRO A 232 27.80 -9.14 0.76
C PRO A 232 27.72 -10.60 0.30
N SER A 233 27.43 -11.53 1.22
CA SER A 233 27.31 -12.96 0.91
C SER A 233 25.99 -13.32 0.21
N ILE A 234 25.04 -12.39 0.21
CA ILE A 234 23.72 -12.50 -0.41
C ILE A 234 23.58 -11.28 -1.33
N ASP A 235 23.07 -11.49 -2.54
CA ASP A 235 22.88 -10.41 -3.50
C ASP A 235 21.87 -9.38 -2.96
N ILE A 236 22.18 -8.11 -3.20
CA ILE A 236 21.33 -6.97 -2.84
C ILE A 236 21.08 -6.19 -4.12
N THR A 237 19.88 -6.29 -4.66
CA THR A 237 19.56 -5.81 -6.01
C THR A 237 18.53 -4.68 -5.94
N ILE A 238 18.77 -3.61 -6.69
CA ILE A 238 17.78 -2.56 -6.93
C ILE A 238 16.81 -3.08 -7.99
N VAL A 239 15.68 -3.66 -7.58
CA VAL A 239 14.72 -4.29 -8.50
C VAL A 239 13.81 -3.29 -9.21
N GLU A 240 13.58 -2.14 -8.59
CA GLU A 240 12.90 -0.99 -9.19
C GLU A 240 13.45 0.30 -8.60
N CYS A 241 13.42 1.38 -9.37
CA CYS A 241 13.75 2.71 -8.85
C CYS A 241 12.95 3.77 -9.58
N GLY A 242 12.82 4.93 -8.97
CA GLY A 242 12.06 6.00 -9.59
C GLY A 242 12.08 7.29 -8.80
N VAL A 243 11.36 8.25 -9.38
CA VAL A 243 11.14 9.55 -8.76
C VAL A 243 9.82 9.47 -8.04
N VAL A 244 9.79 9.89 -6.78
CA VAL A 244 8.53 10.07 -6.07
C VAL A 244 7.93 11.35 -6.64
N ILE A 245 7.01 11.18 -7.59
CA ILE A 245 6.25 12.30 -8.12
C ILE A 245 5.34 12.77 -6.99
N MET A 246 5.85 13.71 -6.20
CA MET A 246 5.01 14.65 -5.48
C MET A 246 4.34 15.48 -6.56
N THR A 247 3.20 15.02 -7.06
CA THR A 247 2.35 15.82 -7.93
C THR A 247 2.21 17.17 -7.24
N ILE A 248 2.70 18.27 -7.84
CA ILE A 248 2.39 19.61 -7.36
C ILE A 248 0.89 19.78 -7.64
N GLY A 249 0.11 19.30 -6.68
CA GLY A 249 -1.30 19.01 -6.77
C GLY A 249 -1.76 18.67 -5.37
N LYS A 250 -1.66 19.67 -4.48
CA LYS A 250 -2.00 19.60 -3.05
C LYS A 250 -1.11 18.60 -2.27
N PRO A 251 -0.92 18.79 -0.95
CA PRO A 251 -0.14 17.87 -0.12
C PRO A 251 -0.63 16.44 -0.29
N GLN A 252 0.23 15.43 -0.05
CA GLN A 252 -0.21 14.07 0.22
C GLN A 252 -1.11 14.11 1.46
N VAL A 253 -2.39 14.41 1.24
CA VAL A 253 -3.46 14.18 2.19
C VAL A 253 -3.49 12.67 2.33
N ASN A 254 -3.33 12.15 3.53
CA ASN A 254 -3.69 10.77 3.79
C ASN A 254 -5.16 10.65 3.41
N HIS A 255 -5.46 10.00 2.30
CA HIS A 255 -6.85 9.94 1.84
C HIS A 255 -7.54 8.95 2.76
N ASP A 256 -8.56 9.40 3.51
CA ASP A 256 -9.41 8.52 4.28
C ASP A 256 -10.14 7.57 3.30
N ILE A 257 -9.50 6.44 3.00
CA ILE A 257 -10.06 5.29 2.30
C ILE A 257 -10.57 4.36 3.38
N ILE A 258 -11.90 4.23 3.44
CA ILE A 258 -12.61 3.63 4.56
C ILE A 258 -13.41 2.45 4.05
N ALA A 259 -13.09 1.24 4.50
CA ALA A 259 -14.02 0.14 4.38
C ALA A 259 -15.16 0.39 5.36
N ILE A 260 -16.41 0.33 4.91
CA ILE A 260 -17.58 0.42 5.78
C ILE A 260 -18.47 -0.79 5.54
N ALA A 261 -18.82 -1.52 6.60
CA ALA A 261 -19.67 -2.70 6.53
C ALA A 261 -20.45 -2.91 7.83
N ALA A 262 -21.51 -3.71 7.76
CA ALA A 262 -22.14 -4.34 8.90
C ALA A 262 -21.95 -5.85 8.79
N ALA A 263 -21.48 -6.50 9.84
CA ALA A 263 -21.11 -7.92 9.80
C ALA A 263 -21.48 -8.63 11.10
N LEU A 264 -21.81 -9.92 11.01
CA LEU A 264 -21.98 -10.77 12.18
C LEU A 264 -20.68 -10.82 12.98
N GLY A 265 -20.75 -10.58 14.28
CA GLY A 265 -19.58 -10.44 15.14
C GLY A 265 -18.78 -11.74 15.34
N ASP A 266 -19.39 -12.90 15.09
CA ASP A 266 -18.80 -14.23 15.25
C ASP A 266 -18.24 -14.80 13.94
N THR A 267 -18.97 -14.64 12.84
CA THR A 267 -18.65 -15.25 11.53
C THR A 267 -18.17 -14.25 10.49
N HIS A 268 -18.33 -12.94 10.75
CA HIS A 268 -18.14 -11.86 9.78
C HIS A 268 -19.04 -11.98 8.54
N GLY A 269 -20.15 -12.72 8.62
CA GLY A 269 -21.15 -12.76 7.54
C GLY A 269 -21.74 -11.38 7.28
N ILE A 270 -21.88 -11.00 6.00
CA ILE A 270 -22.39 -9.68 5.55
C ILE A 270 -23.55 -9.77 4.57
N GLY A 271 -23.83 -10.97 4.04
CA GLY A 271 -24.78 -11.13 2.95
C GLY A 271 -25.25 -12.56 2.81
N TYR A 272 -26.47 -12.71 2.31
CA TYR A 272 -27.07 -13.98 1.92
C TYR A 272 -27.93 -13.76 0.68
N GLN A 273 -27.72 -14.55 -0.37
CA GLN A 273 -28.49 -14.47 -1.62
C GLN A 273 -28.54 -13.04 -2.22
N GLN A 274 -27.42 -12.31 -2.14
CA GLN A 274 -27.25 -10.93 -2.63
C GLN A 274 -28.00 -9.84 -1.84
N ASP A 275 -28.61 -10.17 -0.70
CA ASP A 275 -29.25 -9.21 0.19
C ASP A 275 -28.59 -9.20 1.59
N LEU A 276 -28.92 -8.17 2.37
CA LEU A 276 -28.53 -8.11 3.77
C LEU A 276 -29.34 -9.15 4.57
N PRO A 277 -28.71 -9.95 5.45
CA PRO A 277 -29.40 -10.98 6.21
C PRO A 277 -30.32 -10.42 7.33
N TRP A 278 -30.33 -9.11 7.52
CA TRP A 278 -31.05 -8.41 8.59
C TRP A 278 -31.58 -7.05 8.14
N SER A 279 -32.48 -6.50 8.95
CA SER A 279 -32.93 -5.11 8.85
C SER A 279 -32.71 -4.43 10.20
N ILE A 280 -31.74 -3.52 10.26
CA ILE A 280 -31.40 -2.77 11.48
C ILE A 280 -31.43 -1.28 11.12
N PRO A 281 -32.55 -0.57 11.37
CA PRO A 281 -32.71 0.83 11.00
C PRO A 281 -31.61 1.74 11.56
N GLY A 282 -31.16 1.49 12.79
CA GLY A 282 -30.08 2.30 13.40
C GLY A 282 -28.73 2.17 12.69
N ASP A 283 -28.41 0.99 12.15
CA ASP A 283 -27.21 0.78 11.33
C ASP A 283 -27.36 1.44 9.94
N TRP A 284 -28.54 1.33 9.34
CA TRP A 284 -28.82 1.99 8.07
C TRP A 284 -28.76 3.52 8.17
N GLU A 285 -29.37 4.12 9.19
CA GLU A 285 -29.30 5.55 9.46
C GLU A 285 -27.86 6.02 9.73
N TRP A 286 -27.09 5.21 10.46
CA TRP A 286 -25.66 5.43 10.68
C TRP A 286 -24.90 5.47 9.35
N PHE A 287 -25.05 4.43 8.52
CA PHE A 287 -24.45 4.33 7.19
C PHE A 287 -24.79 5.54 6.30
N GLN A 288 -26.07 5.92 6.23
CA GLN A 288 -26.50 7.06 5.43
C GLN A 288 -25.84 8.35 5.92
N ARG A 289 -25.86 8.61 7.23
CA ARG A 289 -25.32 9.83 7.82
C ARG A 289 -23.82 9.97 7.59
N ILE A 290 -23.02 8.95 7.90
CA ILE A 290 -21.56 9.02 7.76
C ILE A 290 -21.09 9.05 6.32
N THR A 291 -21.79 8.38 5.41
CA THR A 291 -21.40 8.37 3.99
C THR A 291 -21.87 9.60 3.23
N THR A 292 -22.81 10.40 3.77
CA THR A 292 -23.35 11.58 3.06
C THR A 292 -22.75 12.91 3.53
N LYS A 293 -22.39 13.07 4.80
CA LYS A 293 -21.96 14.37 5.35
C LYS A 293 -20.53 14.79 4.94
N PRO A 294 -20.23 16.09 4.88
CA PRO A 294 -18.85 16.57 4.75
C PRO A 294 -18.04 16.38 6.04
N TYR A 295 -16.72 16.40 5.91
CA TYR A 295 -15.74 16.27 7.01
C TYR A 295 -14.82 17.50 7.09
N LYS A 296 -14.25 17.78 8.26
CA LYS A 296 -13.28 18.87 8.47
C LYS A 296 -11.93 18.53 7.83
N ASN A 297 -11.23 19.57 7.33
CA ASN A 297 -9.90 19.38 6.75
C ASN A 297 -8.87 19.05 7.83
N GLN A 298 -8.10 17.98 7.66
CA GLN A 298 -7.02 17.58 8.58
C GLN A 298 -5.97 18.70 8.81
N GLN A 299 -5.73 19.58 7.83
CA GLN A 299 -4.81 20.73 7.99
C GLN A 299 -5.27 21.77 9.01
N GLN A 300 -6.57 21.85 9.34
CA GLN A 300 -7.06 22.74 10.39
C GLN A 300 -6.97 22.11 11.78
N GLN A 301 -6.86 20.77 11.89
CA GLN A 301 -6.73 20.08 13.17
C GLN A 301 -5.32 20.21 13.77
N GLU A 302 -4.26 20.31 12.95
CA GLU A 302 -2.88 20.48 13.46
C GLU A 302 -2.55 21.91 13.95
N LEU A 303 -3.43 22.90 13.70
CA LEU A 303 -3.23 24.31 14.09
C LEU A 303 -3.97 24.70 15.38
N ILE A 304 -4.69 23.79 16.01
CA ILE A 304 -5.44 24.07 17.25
C ILE A 304 -4.72 23.33 18.38
N SER A 305 -3.95 24.08 19.16
CA SER A 305 -3.34 23.55 20.40
C SER A 305 -4.43 23.03 21.35
N THR A 306 -4.02 22.09 22.19
CA THR A 306 -4.80 21.33 23.19
C THR A 306 -5.56 22.15 24.27
N ASP A 307 -5.72 23.45 24.12
CA ASP A 307 -6.38 24.31 25.13
C ASP A 307 -7.75 24.86 24.69
N ILE A 308 -8.24 24.54 23.48
CA ILE A 308 -9.51 25.10 22.96
C ILE A 308 -10.62 24.04 22.79
N ILE A 309 -10.29 22.74 22.88
CA ILE A 309 -11.23 21.64 22.56
C ILE A 309 -12.42 21.58 23.54
N ASP A 310 -12.24 22.01 24.79
CA ASP A 310 -13.33 21.96 25.79
C ASP A 310 -14.43 23.03 25.59
N ASN A 311 -14.20 24.05 24.76
CA ASN A 311 -15.16 25.17 24.60
C ASN A 311 -15.94 25.18 23.27
N LEU A 312 -15.70 24.21 22.36
CA LEU A 312 -16.35 24.19 21.03
C LEU A 312 -17.44 23.11 20.85
N ILE A 313 -17.71 22.30 21.88
CA ILE A 313 -18.73 21.23 21.81
C ILE A 313 -20.15 21.73 22.15
N THR A 314 -20.32 22.99 22.55
CA THR A 314 -21.61 23.54 23.00
C THR A 314 -22.24 24.53 22.03
N THR A 315 -22.49 24.12 20.78
CA THR A 315 -23.62 24.66 19.98
C THR A 315 -24.05 23.63 18.94
N SER A 316 -24.86 22.67 19.34
CA SER A 316 -25.59 21.78 18.44
C SER A 316 -26.84 22.49 17.92
N GLU A 317 -26.77 23.08 16.74
CA GLU A 317 -27.95 23.14 15.86
C GLU A 317 -27.77 22.08 14.76
N PRO A 318 -28.82 21.31 14.42
CA PRO A 318 -28.75 20.32 13.36
C PRO A 318 -28.46 21.02 12.03
N TYR A 319 -27.31 20.69 11.44
CA TYR A 319 -26.89 21.22 10.15
C TYR A 319 -27.91 20.81 9.07
N ASN A 320 -28.48 21.80 8.39
CA ASN A 320 -29.51 21.60 7.39
C ASN A 320 -28.89 21.14 6.05
N PHE A 321 -29.09 19.87 5.70
CA PHE A 321 -28.42 19.15 4.60
C PHE A 321 -28.74 19.66 3.17
N GLU A 322 -29.69 20.57 2.99
CA GLU A 322 -30.30 20.82 1.67
C GLU A 322 -29.58 21.83 0.76
N LYS A 323 -28.48 22.49 1.18
CA LYS A 323 -28.09 23.73 0.50
C LYS A 323 -26.70 23.91 -0.09
N ASP A 324 -25.79 22.95 -0.02
CA ASP A 324 -24.49 23.10 -0.70
C ASP A 324 -23.95 21.74 -1.20
N SER A 325 -23.71 21.66 -2.52
CA SER A 325 -23.07 20.55 -3.27
C SER A 325 -23.88 19.25 -3.49
N ASP A 326 -24.03 18.82 -4.75
CA ASP A 326 -24.74 17.59 -5.17
C ASP A 326 -24.22 16.29 -4.55
N TRP A 327 -22.99 16.28 -4.02
CA TRP A 327 -22.40 15.17 -3.28
C TRP A 327 -21.16 15.61 -2.49
N HIS A 328 -20.82 14.92 -1.40
CA HIS A 328 -19.61 15.22 -0.61
C HIS A 328 -18.57 14.11 -0.68
N ASN A 329 -19.03 12.87 -0.51
CA ASN A 329 -18.18 11.70 -0.43
C ASN A 329 -18.36 10.81 -1.66
N ILE A 330 -17.42 9.88 -1.81
CA ILE A 330 -17.43 8.87 -2.85
C ILE A 330 -17.76 7.53 -2.22
N VAL A 331 -18.63 6.74 -2.86
CA VAL A 331 -18.94 5.36 -2.50
C VAL A 331 -18.51 4.41 -3.61
N ILE A 332 -17.76 3.37 -3.24
CA ILE A 332 -17.26 2.35 -4.17
C ILE A 332 -17.90 1.02 -3.81
N MET A 333 -18.50 0.33 -4.79
CA MET A 333 -19.13 -0.97 -4.58
C MET A 333 -19.02 -1.89 -5.80
N GLY A 334 -19.15 -3.19 -5.60
CA GLY A 334 -19.24 -4.16 -6.70
C GLY A 334 -20.58 -4.10 -7.43
N ARG A 335 -20.62 -4.62 -8.66
CA ARG A 335 -21.84 -4.73 -9.48
C ARG A 335 -23.03 -5.38 -8.76
N LEU A 336 -22.80 -6.48 -8.05
CA LEU A 336 -23.88 -7.20 -7.35
C LEU A 336 -24.48 -6.36 -6.22
N SER A 337 -23.63 -5.70 -5.43
CA SER A 337 -24.06 -4.75 -4.39
C SER A 337 -24.81 -3.55 -4.97
N TRP A 338 -24.43 -3.09 -6.16
CA TRP A 338 -25.20 -2.05 -6.86
C TRP A 338 -26.59 -2.55 -7.29
N GLU A 339 -26.68 -3.78 -7.77
CA GLU A 339 -27.93 -4.35 -8.28
C GLU A 339 -28.94 -4.69 -7.20
N SER A 340 -28.49 -5.01 -5.98
CA SER A 340 -29.36 -5.27 -4.83
C SER A 340 -30.01 -4.01 -4.26
N ILE A 341 -29.46 -2.82 -4.49
CA ILE A 341 -30.07 -1.57 -4.05
C ILE A 341 -31.42 -1.40 -4.79
N PRO A 342 -32.53 -1.09 -4.10
CA PRO A 342 -33.80 -0.79 -4.78
C PRO A 342 -33.65 0.33 -5.81
N MET A 343 -34.32 0.23 -6.97
CA MET A 343 -34.15 1.19 -8.07
C MET A 343 -34.43 2.65 -7.64
N GLN A 344 -35.39 2.86 -6.74
CA GLN A 344 -35.74 4.17 -6.18
C GLN A 344 -34.67 4.75 -5.24
N GLN A 345 -33.72 3.92 -4.81
CA GLN A 345 -32.61 4.29 -3.93
C GLN A 345 -31.27 4.27 -4.67
N ARG A 346 -31.29 4.04 -6.00
CA ARG A 346 -30.13 4.10 -6.90
C ARG A 346 -30.13 5.41 -7.69
N PRO A 347 -28.97 6.06 -7.84
CA PRO A 347 -27.74 5.90 -7.05
C PRO A 347 -27.97 6.21 -5.58
N HIS A 348 -27.02 5.85 -4.70
CA HIS A 348 -27.00 6.43 -3.37
C HIS A 348 -26.87 7.95 -3.47
N HIS A 349 -27.96 8.66 -3.17
CA HIS A 349 -28.04 10.12 -3.28
C HIS A 349 -27.00 10.84 -2.41
N ASN A 350 -26.63 12.05 -2.83
CA ASN A 350 -25.65 12.93 -2.18
C ASN A 350 -24.24 12.35 -2.04
N ARG A 351 -23.92 11.35 -2.88
CA ARG A 351 -22.64 10.66 -2.97
C ARG A 351 -22.29 10.42 -4.44
N TYR A 352 -21.00 10.40 -4.75
CA TYR A 352 -20.53 9.95 -6.05
C TYR A 352 -20.40 8.42 -6.04
N ASN A 353 -21.08 7.72 -6.95
CA ASN A 353 -21.16 6.27 -6.96
C ASN A 353 -20.20 5.68 -8.01
N ILE A 354 -19.24 4.86 -7.57
CA ILE A 354 -18.34 4.12 -8.46
C ILE A 354 -18.66 2.64 -8.36
N VAL A 355 -19.09 2.04 -9.47
CA VAL A 355 -19.47 0.64 -9.57
C VAL A 355 -18.36 -0.14 -10.25
N VAL A 356 -17.86 -1.18 -9.59
CA VAL A 356 -16.81 -2.05 -10.13
C VAL A 356 -17.44 -3.26 -10.81
N SER A 357 -17.15 -3.45 -12.09
CA SER A 357 -17.63 -4.58 -12.88
C SER A 357 -16.58 -5.06 -13.88
N THR A 358 -16.24 -6.35 -13.82
CA THR A 358 -15.36 -6.99 -14.82
C THR A 358 -16.05 -7.15 -16.18
N GLN A 359 -17.39 -7.05 -16.22
CA GLN A 359 -18.16 -7.08 -17.46
C GLN A 359 -18.04 -5.74 -18.19
N LYS A 360 -17.21 -5.69 -19.23
CA LYS A 360 -16.92 -4.47 -20.01
C LYS A 360 -18.15 -3.82 -20.67
N THR A 361 -19.20 -4.60 -20.90
CA THR A 361 -20.46 -4.12 -21.49
C THR A 361 -21.46 -3.62 -20.45
N TYR A 362 -21.15 -3.75 -19.15
CA TYR A 362 -22.04 -3.31 -18.10
C TYR A 362 -22.13 -1.79 -18.08
N ASN A 363 -23.34 -1.27 -18.14
CA ASN A 363 -23.62 0.15 -18.10
C ASN A 363 -24.65 0.42 -17.03
N VAL A 364 -24.27 1.15 -15.98
CA VAL A 364 -25.23 1.61 -14.97
C VAL A 364 -26.32 2.45 -15.64
N HIS A 365 -25.99 3.23 -16.66
CA HIS A 365 -26.93 4.12 -17.35
C HIS A 365 -27.86 3.43 -18.36
N ALA A 366 -27.96 2.10 -18.34
CA ALA A 366 -28.76 1.37 -19.32
C ALA A 366 -30.27 1.64 -19.20
N VAL A 367 -30.75 1.95 -18.00
CA VAL A 367 -32.17 2.18 -17.70
C VAL A 367 -32.48 3.68 -17.51
N GLU A 368 -31.60 4.39 -16.81
CA GLU A 368 -31.72 5.82 -16.51
C GLU A 368 -30.32 6.43 -16.47
N THR A 369 -30.16 7.69 -16.87
CA THR A 369 -28.86 8.37 -16.84
C THR A 369 -28.66 9.10 -15.50
N TRP A 370 -27.57 8.79 -14.79
CA TRP A 370 -27.29 9.35 -13.47
C TRP A 370 -25.97 10.12 -13.43
N GLU A 371 -26.00 11.44 -13.33
CA GLU A 371 -24.79 12.30 -13.38
C GLU A 371 -23.63 11.87 -12.46
N HIS A 372 -23.96 11.30 -11.29
CA HIS A 372 -23.00 10.91 -10.25
C HIS A 372 -22.83 9.40 -10.09
N ALA A 373 -22.90 8.64 -11.19
CA ALA A 373 -22.64 7.20 -11.22
C ALA A 373 -21.70 6.80 -12.38
N THR A 374 -20.62 6.10 -12.07
CA THR A 374 -19.61 5.66 -13.07
C THR A 374 -19.27 4.18 -12.89
N VAL A 375 -19.03 3.48 -13.99
CA VAL A 375 -18.54 2.08 -13.98
C VAL A 375 -17.05 2.06 -14.30
N VAL A 376 -16.31 1.23 -13.55
CA VAL A 376 -14.91 0.92 -13.78
C VAL A 376 -14.68 -0.59 -13.76
N ASN A 377 -13.55 -1.07 -14.29
CA ASN A 377 -13.33 -2.50 -14.48
C ASN A 377 -12.52 -3.19 -13.39
N SER A 378 -11.92 -2.43 -12.48
CA SER A 378 -11.17 -2.95 -11.34
C SER A 378 -11.29 -2.04 -10.14
N ILE A 379 -11.00 -2.57 -8.94
CA ILE A 379 -10.91 -1.76 -7.73
C ILE A 379 -9.77 -0.73 -7.82
N GLN A 380 -8.68 -1.06 -8.53
CA GLN A 380 -7.56 -0.13 -8.71
C GLN A 380 -7.95 1.08 -9.55
N ASP A 381 -8.74 0.86 -10.62
CA ASP A 381 -9.31 1.94 -11.41
C ASP A 381 -10.30 2.77 -10.59
N ALA A 382 -11.09 2.10 -9.74
CA ALA A 382 -12.02 2.76 -8.82
C ALA A 382 -11.29 3.70 -7.85
N MET A 383 -10.20 3.24 -7.24
CA MET A 383 -9.38 4.06 -6.34
C MET A 383 -8.73 5.22 -7.08
N THR A 384 -8.16 4.96 -8.26
CA THR A 384 -7.54 6.01 -9.08
C THR A 384 -8.54 7.11 -9.42
N LEU A 385 -9.74 6.74 -9.87
CA LEU A 385 -10.82 7.69 -10.16
C LEU A 385 -11.30 8.40 -8.89
N ALA A 386 -11.47 7.67 -7.78
CA ALA A 386 -11.92 8.27 -6.52
C ALA A 386 -10.95 9.33 -6.01
N LEU A 387 -9.64 9.07 -6.06
CA LEU A 387 -8.61 10.03 -5.67
C LEU A 387 -8.61 11.28 -6.58
N GLN A 388 -8.93 11.13 -7.87
CA GLN A 388 -9.06 12.26 -8.79
C GLN A 388 -10.30 13.12 -8.51
N LEU A 389 -11.41 12.48 -8.13
CA LEU A 389 -12.68 13.15 -7.90
C LEU A 389 -12.82 13.73 -6.48
N LYS A 390 -12.12 13.18 -5.49
CA LYS A 390 -12.31 13.49 -4.05
C LYS A 390 -12.28 14.99 -3.78
N LYS A 391 -13.36 15.49 -3.18
CA LYS A 391 -13.48 16.88 -2.69
C LYS A 391 -12.64 17.07 -1.43
N THR A 392 -12.22 18.31 -1.15
CA THR A 392 -11.35 18.64 0.01
C THR A 392 -11.95 18.15 1.34
N GLN A 393 -13.27 18.32 1.52
CA GLN A 393 -14.04 17.89 2.69
C GLN A 393 -14.72 16.51 2.51
N GLY A 394 -14.37 15.78 1.45
CA GLY A 394 -14.94 14.47 1.13
C GLY A 394 -14.06 13.34 1.63
N ARG A 395 -14.66 12.16 1.82
CA ARG A 395 -13.96 10.89 2.10
C ARG A 395 -14.33 9.83 1.06
N ILE A 396 -13.56 8.74 1.03
CA ILE A 396 -13.79 7.61 0.12
C ILE A 396 -14.27 6.43 0.95
N PHE A 397 -15.53 6.05 0.77
CA PHE A 397 -16.13 4.89 1.43
C PHE A 397 -16.21 3.73 0.47
N VAL A 398 -15.76 2.56 0.90
CA VAL A 398 -15.89 1.32 0.15
C VAL A 398 -16.95 0.47 0.82
N LEU A 399 -18.06 0.31 0.11
CA LEU A 399 -19.28 -0.38 0.58
C LEU A 399 -19.25 -1.86 0.25
N GLY A 400 -18.23 -2.31 -0.49
CA GLY A 400 -17.91 -3.70 -0.64
C GLY A 400 -18.68 -4.46 -1.72
N GLY A 401 -19.17 -5.62 -1.32
CA GLY A 401 -19.03 -6.89 -2.03
C GLY A 401 -17.76 -7.59 -1.53
N GLU A 402 -17.84 -8.86 -1.12
CA GLU A 402 -16.74 -9.60 -0.48
C GLU A 402 -15.40 -9.46 -1.22
N GLN A 403 -15.42 -9.63 -2.54
CA GLN A 403 -14.22 -9.51 -3.38
C GLN A 403 -13.61 -8.10 -3.37
N ILE A 404 -14.44 -7.06 -3.25
CA ILE A 404 -13.99 -5.68 -3.13
C ILE A 404 -13.31 -5.46 -1.77
N TYR A 405 -13.90 -5.96 -0.69
CA TYR A 405 -13.27 -5.88 0.63
C TYR A 405 -11.94 -6.64 0.68
N ARG A 406 -11.89 -7.88 0.17
CA ARG A 406 -10.66 -8.69 0.14
C ARG A 406 -9.52 -7.96 -0.57
N GLN A 407 -9.77 -7.42 -1.75
CA GLN A 407 -8.76 -6.66 -2.50
C GLN A 407 -8.39 -5.34 -1.82
N LEU A 408 -9.36 -4.65 -1.23
CA LEU A 408 -9.12 -3.37 -0.55
C LEU A 408 -8.19 -3.52 0.66
N ILE A 409 -8.35 -4.59 1.43
CA ILE A 409 -7.52 -4.85 2.59
C ILE A 409 -6.24 -5.60 2.25
N ASP A 410 -6.02 -6.01 1.00
CA ASP A 410 -4.80 -6.72 0.59
C ASP A 410 -3.52 -5.90 0.85
N PRO A 411 -2.40 -6.50 1.32
CA PRO A 411 -1.14 -5.78 1.53
C PRO A 411 -0.56 -5.15 0.26
N GLY A 412 -0.76 -5.79 -0.89
CA GLY A 412 -0.27 -5.37 -2.19
C GLY A 412 -1.09 -4.25 -2.84
N MET A 413 -2.21 -3.84 -2.25
CA MET A 413 -3.05 -2.76 -2.78
C MET A 413 -2.30 -1.42 -2.79
N PRO A 414 -2.07 -0.79 -3.95
CA PRO A 414 -1.31 0.47 -4.06
C PRO A 414 -1.88 1.62 -3.23
N HIS A 415 -3.22 1.68 -3.14
CA HIS A 415 -3.94 2.65 -2.31
C HIS A 415 -4.55 1.92 -1.11
N GLN A 416 -3.83 1.98 0.01
CA GLN A 416 -4.16 1.16 1.18
C GLN A 416 -5.41 1.69 1.91
N CYS A 417 -6.27 0.77 2.32
CA CYS A 417 -7.38 1.03 3.23
C CYS A 417 -6.86 1.54 4.58
N THR A 418 -7.19 2.77 4.94
CA THR A 418 -6.69 3.43 6.16
C THR A 418 -7.49 3.07 7.40
N HIS A 419 -8.81 2.87 7.23
CA HIS A 419 -9.75 2.67 8.33
C HIS A 419 -10.82 1.65 7.93
N ILE A 420 -11.32 0.92 8.92
CA ILE A 420 -12.49 0.05 8.76
C ILE A 420 -13.53 0.51 9.79
N LEU A 421 -14.68 0.97 9.30
CA LEU A 421 -15.89 1.17 10.10
C LEU A 421 -16.73 -0.10 10.00
N LEU A 422 -16.81 -0.85 11.10
CA LEU A 422 -17.51 -2.13 11.12
C LEU A 422 -18.60 -2.08 12.19
N THR A 423 -19.85 -2.24 11.78
CA THR A 423 -20.95 -2.52 12.72
C THR A 423 -20.91 -4.01 13.05
N HIS A 424 -20.53 -4.35 14.27
CA HIS A 424 -20.58 -5.72 14.78
C HIS A 424 -22.01 -6.05 15.17
N ILE A 425 -22.61 -7.04 14.51
CA ILE A 425 -23.98 -7.49 14.77
C ILE A 425 -23.93 -8.80 15.52
N HIS A 426 -24.68 -8.85 16.61
CA HIS A 426 -24.82 -10.01 17.47
C HIS A 426 -26.28 -10.44 17.44
N TYR A 427 -26.51 -11.68 17.01
CA TYR A 427 -27.80 -12.32 17.07
C TYR A 427 -27.81 -13.30 18.24
N PRO A 428 -28.65 -13.09 19.26
CA PRO A 428 -28.81 -14.00 20.38
C PRO A 428 -29.68 -15.19 19.94
N GLY A 429 -29.12 -16.06 19.09
CA GLY A 429 -29.80 -17.31 18.73
C GLY A 429 -30.06 -18.16 19.97
N THR A 430 -31.12 -18.97 19.96
CA THR A 430 -31.27 -20.02 20.97
C THR A 430 -30.20 -21.09 20.74
N ASN A 431 -29.87 -21.90 21.76
CA ASN A 431 -28.79 -22.91 21.69
C ASN A 431 -29.03 -24.05 20.67
N ASP A 432 -30.08 -23.99 19.86
CA ASP A 432 -30.38 -24.94 18.79
C ASP A 432 -29.78 -24.47 17.46
N ASN A 433 -29.24 -25.42 16.68
CA ASN A 433 -28.57 -25.15 15.39
C ASN A 433 -29.48 -24.51 14.32
N ASP A 434 -30.81 -24.46 14.52
CA ASP A 434 -31.79 -23.95 13.56
C ASP A 434 -31.97 -22.42 13.60
N ASP A 435 -31.42 -21.71 14.59
CA ASP A 435 -31.62 -20.25 14.77
C ASP A 435 -30.43 -19.40 14.26
N LYS A 436 -29.50 -19.95 13.48
CA LYS A 436 -28.36 -19.17 12.97
C LYS A 436 -28.75 -18.35 11.74
N ILE A 437 -28.19 -17.15 11.64
CA ILE A 437 -28.31 -16.33 10.43
C ILE A 437 -27.39 -16.95 9.36
N GLU A 438 -27.99 -17.44 8.28
CA GLU A 438 -27.25 -17.94 7.13
C GLU A 438 -26.56 -16.78 6.40
N CYS A 439 -25.33 -17.00 5.97
CA CYS A 439 -24.54 -16.06 5.17
C CYS A 439 -23.78 -16.83 4.10
N ASP A 440 -23.72 -16.29 2.88
CA ASP A 440 -22.91 -16.79 1.77
C ASP A 440 -21.78 -15.83 1.37
N THR A 441 -21.79 -14.64 1.96
CA THR A 441 -20.86 -13.55 1.68
C THR A 441 -20.27 -13.05 2.99
N PHE A 442 -18.95 -12.90 3.05
CA PHE A 442 -18.25 -12.60 4.30
C PHE A 442 -17.33 -11.37 4.20
N PHE A 443 -17.26 -10.58 5.26
CA PHE A 443 -16.23 -9.58 5.43
C PHE A 443 -14.91 -10.28 5.77
N PRO A 444 -13.79 -9.94 5.12
CA PRO A 444 -12.53 -10.61 5.36
C PRO A 444 -12.02 -10.40 6.80
N SER A 445 -11.21 -11.33 7.30
CA SER A 445 -10.61 -11.20 8.62
C SER A 445 -9.73 -9.94 8.70
N ILE A 446 -9.84 -9.22 9.82
CA ILE A 446 -9.05 -8.01 10.07
C ILE A 446 -7.75 -8.45 10.74
N ASP A 447 -6.64 -8.32 10.01
CA ASP A 447 -5.31 -8.68 10.52
C ASP A 447 -4.87 -7.71 11.64
N PRO A 448 -4.69 -8.19 12.89
CA PRO A 448 -4.28 -7.34 14.01
C PRO A 448 -2.85 -6.81 13.87
N ALA A 449 -2.01 -7.43 13.04
CA ALA A 449 -0.67 -6.92 12.72
C ALA A 449 -0.72 -5.68 11.81
N ARG A 450 -1.88 -5.39 11.21
CA ARG A 450 -2.09 -4.29 10.26
C ARG A 450 -3.09 -3.27 10.75
N PHE A 451 -4.08 -3.69 11.52
CA PHE A 451 -5.11 -2.82 12.07
C PHE A 451 -5.23 -3.00 13.58
N ARG A 452 -5.34 -1.89 14.30
CA ARG A 452 -5.74 -1.87 15.71
C ARG A 452 -7.19 -1.44 15.84
N THR A 453 -7.88 -1.95 16.84
CA THR A 453 -9.16 -1.40 17.28
C THR A 453 -8.94 -0.01 17.88
N ALA A 454 -9.74 0.97 17.48
CA ALA A 454 -9.73 2.30 18.07
C ALA A 454 -10.60 2.36 19.32
N SER A 455 -10.28 3.28 20.23
CA SER A 455 -11.15 3.64 21.34
C SER A 455 -12.44 4.31 20.85
N HIS A 456 -13.47 4.31 21.70
CA HIS A 456 -14.73 5.00 21.39
C HIS A 456 -14.53 6.51 21.13
N GLN A 457 -13.61 7.15 21.85
CA GLN A 457 -13.26 8.55 21.64
C GLN A 457 -12.61 8.78 20.27
N GLU A 458 -11.70 7.89 19.85
CA GLU A 458 -11.11 7.94 18.50
C GLU A 458 -12.17 7.73 17.42
N LEU A 459 -13.13 6.81 17.62
CA LEU A 459 -14.26 6.63 16.72
C LEU A 459 -15.08 7.93 16.56
N GLN A 460 -15.52 8.52 17.67
CA GLN A 460 -16.29 9.77 17.65
C GLN A 460 -15.52 10.93 17.01
N HIS A 461 -14.22 11.03 17.30
CA HIS A 461 -13.35 12.02 16.68
C HIS A 461 -13.22 11.79 15.17
N PHE A 462 -12.97 10.54 14.77
CA PHE A 462 -12.82 10.17 13.37
C PHE A 462 -14.07 10.43 12.56
N VAL A 463 -15.24 10.07 13.06
CA VAL A 463 -16.51 10.31 12.37
C VAL A 463 -17.03 11.73 12.55
N GLU A 464 -16.41 12.58 13.38
CA GLU A 464 -16.82 13.96 13.68
C GLU A 464 -18.26 14.09 14.17
N GLU A 465 -18.71 13.15 14.98
CA GLU A 465 -20.03 13.20 15.63
C GLU A 465 -20.11 12.29 16.85
N THR A 466 -21.17 12.49 17.64
CA THR A 466 -21.51 11.57 18.72
C THR A 466 -21.96 10.23 18.16
N VAL A 467 -21.32 9.18 18.66
CA VAL A 467 -21.65 7.78 18.38
C VAL A 467 -22.15 7.15 19.68
N PRO A 468 -23.25 6.38 19.67
CA PRO A 468 -23.68 5.61 20.84
C PRO A 468 -22.57 4.67 21.32
N ALA A 469 -22.31 4.67 22.63
CA ALA A 469 -21.29 3.81 23.23
C ALA A 469 -21.85 2.41 23.53
N GLY A 470 -21.05 1.38 23.28
CA GLY A 470 -21.37 -0.01 23.58
C GLY A 470 -22.48 -0.60 22.71
N LEU A 471 -23.05 -1.71 23.20
CA LEU A 471 -24.09 -2.46 22.49
C LEU A 471 -25.40 -1.69 22.43
N GLN A 472 -25.87 -1.46 21.21
CA GLN A 472 -27.20 -1.00 20.86
C GLN A 472 -28.13 -2.20 20.70
N HIS A 473 -29.42 -1.98 20.86
CA HIS A 473 -30.43 -3.02 20.76
C HIS A 473 -31.49 -2.66 19.72
N HIS A 474 -31.76 -3.59 18.80
CA HIS A 474 -32.87 -3.55 17.87
C HIS A 474 -33.35 -4.98 17.66
N GLU A 475 -34.41 -5.39 18.36
CA GLU A 475 -34.85 -6.78 18.41
C GLU A 475 -34.92 -7.43 17.01
N PRO A 476 -34.39 -8.66 16.86
CA PRO A 476 -33.68 -9.49 17.86
C PRO A 476 -32.18 -9.16 18.04
N PHE A 477 -31.64 -8.19 17.30
CA PHE A 477 -30.22 -7.91 17.20
C PHE A 477 -29.68 -7.03 18.32
N HIS A 478 -28.45 -7.30 18.71
CA HIS A 478 -27.59 -6.32 19.38
C HIS A 478 -26.49 -5.90 18.41
N TYR A 479 -26.04 -4.65 18.45
CA TYR A 479 -24.98 -4.20 17.54
C TYR A 479 -24.09 -3.13 18.14
N GLU A 480 -22.84 -3.05 17.70
CA GLU A 480 -21.87 -2.06 18.16
C GLU A 480 -21.09 -1.48 16.98
N PHE A 481 -20.94 -0.16 16.94
CA PHE A 481 -20.11 0.52 15.95
C PHE A 481 -18.64 0.48 16.37
N ARG A 482 -17.78 -0.06 15.50
CA ARG A 482 -16.34 -0.15 15.74
C ARG A 482 -15.53 0.54 14.65
N LEU A 483 -14.40 1.09 15.07
CA LEU A 483 -13.39 1.63 14.17
C LEU A 483 -12.11 0.80 14.32
N TYR A 484 -11.55 0.40 13.19
CA TYR A 484 -10.20 -0.12 13.10
C TYR A 484 -9.33 0.85 12.33
N VAL A 485 -8.13 1.10 12.84
CA VAL A 485 -7.16 2.06 12.30
C VAL A 485 -5.94 1.27 11.86
N ARG A 486 -5.48 1.50 10.63
CA ARG A 486 -4.23 0.90 10.16
C ARG A 486 -3.04 1.44 10.97
N HIS A 487 -2.08 0.58 11.30
CA HIS A 487 -0.83 0.97 11.98
C HIS A 487 0.03 1.93 11.16
#